data_AF-A0A3S0XY48-F1
#
_entry.id   AF-A0A3S0XY48-F1
#
_cell.length_a   1.000
_cell.length_b   1.000
_cell.length_c   1.000
_cell.angle_alpha   90.00
_cell.angle_beta   90.00
_cell.angle_gamma   90.00
#
_symmetry.space_group_name_H-M   'P 1'
#
loop_
_entity.id
_entity.type
_entity.pdbx_description
1 polymer ?
#
loop_
_entity_poly.entity_id
_entity_poly.type
_entity_poly.pdbx_seq_one_letter_code
_entity_poly.pdbx_strand_id
1 'polypeptide(L)'
;MPTKQHDSSNTLANALARYRDGFDPALIELPETAVFPGLIPAAPTTARKSRCTGTLLGKPAPRFIRRGRAIRYRLKDVLDWLAEGEGYASTAEAAVAGRAAS
;
A
#
# COMPACT_ATOMS: atom_id res chain seq x y z
N MET A 1 7.27 1.23 -27.45
CA MET A 1 7.91 1.65 -26.19
C MET A 1 6.90 1.41 -25.06
N PRO A 2 7.12 0.45 -24.15
CA PRO A 2 6.26 0.33 -22.97
C PRO A 2 6.41 1.60 -22.11
N THR A 3 5.30 2.17 -21.69
CA THR A 3 5.28 3.35 -20.81
C THR A 3 5.53 2.91 -19.36
N LYS A 4 6.13 3.77 -18.53
CA LYS A 4 6.45 3.46 -17.11
C LYS A 4 5.25 2.90 -16.30
N GLN A 5 4.02 3.26 -16.66
CA GLN A 5 2.80 2.71 -16.06
C GLN A 5 2.60 1.22 -16.37
N HIS A 6 2.90 0.80 -17.59
CA HIS A 6 2.78 -0.59 -18.01
C HIS A 6 3.74 -1.49 -17.23
N ASP A 7 4.96 -1.01 -16.98
CA ASP A 7 5.98 -1.74 -16.21
C ASP A 7 5.58 -1.93 -14.73
N SER A 8 4.96 -0.91 -14.13
CA SER A 8 4.45 -0.97 -12.76
C SER A 8 3.30 -1.97 -12.60
N SER A 9 2.34 -1.97 -13.52
CA SER A 9 1.23 -2.93 -13.52
C SER A 9 1.72 -4.36 -13.71
N ASN A 10 2.68 -4.59 -14.61
CA ASN A 10 3.28 -5.90 -14.81
C ASN A 10 4.07 -6.38 -13.58
N THR A 11 4.79 -5.46 -12.91
CA THR A 11 5.51 -5.75 -11.66
C THR A 11 4.55 -6.20 -10.56
N LEU A 12 3.42 -5.50 -10.41
CA LEU A 12 2.39 -5.87 -9.45
C LEU A 12 1.76 -7.23 -9.79
N ALA A 13 1.39 -7.45 -11.06
CA ALA A 13 0.80 -8.71 -11.50
C ALA A 13 1.71 -9.91 -11.21
N ASN A 14 3.01 -9.79 -11.50
CA ASN A 14 4.00 -10.83 -11.22
C ASN A 14 4.15 -11.10 -9.71
N ALA A 15 4.13 -10.06 -8.88
CA ALA A 15 4.18 -10.22 -7.43
C ALA A 15 2.96 -10.96 -6.88
N LEU A 16 1.76 -10.62 -7.37
CA LEU A 16 0.52 -11.29 -6.98
C LEU A 16 0.47 -12.74 -7.48
N ALA A 17 1.01 -13.03 -8.66
CA ALA A 17 1.16 -14.40 -9.15
C ALA A 17 2.03 -15.24 -8.20
N ARG A 18 3.23 -14.75 -7.85
CA ARG A 18 4.11 -15.44 -6.88
C ARG A 18 3.44 -15.67 -5.53
N TYR A 19 2.70 -14.68 -5.03
CA TYR A 19 1.95 -14.83 -3.79
C TYR A 19 0.89 -15.94 -3.87
N ARG A 20 0.16 -16.02 -4.99
CA ARG A 20 -0.81 -17.10 -5.26
C ARG A 20 -0.15 -18.48 -5.38
N ASP A 21 1.09 -18.53 -5.87
CA ASP A 21 1.90 -19.75 -5.94
C ASP A 21 2.46 -20.18 -4.57
N GLY A 22 2.10 -19.49 -3.48
CA GLY A 22 2.51 -19.83 -2.11
C GLY A 22 3.84 -19.25 -1.67
N PHE A 23 4.41 -18.31 -2.44
CA PHE A 23 5.65 -17.65 -2.06
C PHE A 23 5.43 -16.71 -0.86
N ASP A 24 6.38 -16.68 0.08
CA ASP A 24 6.28 -15.87 1.29
C ASP A 24 6.18 -14.37 0.94
N PRO A 25 5.07 -13.67 1.29
CA PRO A 25 4.88 -12.25 0.98
C PRO A 25 5.88 -11.34 1.70
N ALA A 26 6.59 -11.80 2.75
CA ALA A 26 7.66 -11.04 3.39
C ALA A 26 8.92 -10.93 2.51
N LEU A 27 9.08 -11.83 1.54
CA LEU A 27 10.22 -11.86 0.60
C LEU A 27 9.92 -11.15 -0.72
N ILE A 28 8.67 -10.76 -0.97
CA ILE A 28 8.26 -10.05 -2.17
C ILE A 28 8.34 -8.54 -1.92
N GLU A 29 9.36 -7.87 -2.46
CA GLU A 29 9.53 -6.41 -2.40
C GLU A 29 9.00 -5.72 -3.67
N LEU A 30 8.05 -4.80 -3.51
CA LEU A 30 7.47 -3.99 -4.58
C LEU A 30 8.05 -2.57 -4.59
N PRO A 31 8.28 -1.95 -5.77
CA PRO A 31 8.55 -0.52 -5.85
C PRO A 31 7.30 0.29 -5.47
N GLU A 32 7.51 1.53 -5.00
CA GLU A 32 6.42 2.47 -4.71
C GLU A 32 5.40 2.60 -5.86
N THR A 33 5.86 2.65 -7.11
CA THR A 33 5.00 2.82 -8.29
C THR A 33 4.11 1.61 -8.57
N ALA A 34 4.43 0.43 -8.05
CA ALA A 34 3.58 -0.76 -8.16
C ALA A 34 2.56 -0.83 -7.01
N VAL A 35 2.90 -0.28 -5.84
CA VAL A 35 1.99 -0.24 -4.67
C VAL A 35 0.97 0.87 -4.80
N PHE A 36 1.38 2.04 -5.29
CA PHE A 36 0.55 3.24 -5.40
C PHE A 36 0.35 3.64 -6.88
N PRO A 37 -0.88 3.76 -7.40
CA PRO A 37 -2.16 3.54 -6.71
C PRO A 37 -2.65 2.07 -6.77
N GLY A 38 -1.84 1.14 -7.29
CA GLY A 38 -2.30 -0.20 -7.69
C GLY A 38 -2.89 -1.07 -6.58
N LEU A 39 -2.28 -1.06 -5.38
CA LEU A 39 -2.78 -1.77 -4.19
C LEU A 39 -3.40 -0.79 -3.20
N ILE A 40 -2.74 0.33 -2.95
CA ILE A 40 -3.25 1.37 -2.05
C ILE A 40 -3.75 2.52 -2.92
N PRO A 41 -5.04 2.88 -2.86
CA PRO A 41 -5.65 3.89 -3.72
C PRO A 41 -5.29 5.31 -3.26
N ALA A 42 -3.99 5.63 -3.25
CA ALA A 42 -3.46 6.95 -2.95
C ALA A 42 -2.47 7.37 -4.04
N ALA A 43 -2.43 8.66 -4.34
CA ALA A 43 -1.46 9.20 -5.29
C ALA A 43 -0.01 8.99 -4.79
N PRO A 44 0.97 8.79 -5.69
CA PRO A 44 2.38 8.66 -5.30
C PRO A 44 2.91 9.82 -4.45
N THR A 45 2.41 11.04 -4.68
CA THR A 45 2.73 12.22 -3.84
C THR A 45 2.25 12.05 -2.40
N THR A 46 1.07 11.48 -2.20
CA THR A 46 0.54 11.13 -0.87
C THR A 46 1.38 10.05 -0.20
N ALA A 47 1.82 9.03 -0.95
CA ALA A 47 2.74 8.01 -0.44
C ALA A 47 4.09 8.59 -0.01
N ARG A 48 4.63 9.54 -0.77
CA ARG A 48 5.83 10.28 -0.37
C ARG A 48 5.61 11.05 0.92
N LYS A 49 4.49 11.77 1.03
CA LYS A 49 4.15 12.57 2.22
C LYS A 49 3.98 11.68 3.45
N SER A 50 3.32 10.53 3.31
CA SER A 50 3.07 9.62 4.44
C SER A 50 4.34 9.05 5.05
N ARG A 51 5.41 8.86 4.27
CA ARG A 51 6.72 8.47 4.82
C ARG A 51 7.38 9.56 5.64
N CYS A 52 7.10 10.83 5.34
CA CYS A 52 7.63 11.95 6.12
C CYS A 52 6.80 12.16 7.39
N THR A 53 5.48 11.99 7.33
CA THR A 53 4.56 12.26 8.45
C THR A 53 4.30 11.02 9.32
N GLY A 54 4.68 9.83 8.88
CA GLY A 54 4.36 8.57 9.55
C GLY A 54 2.89 8.15 9.43
N THR A 55 2.06 8.89 8.69
CA THR A 55 0.60 8.69 8.63
C THR A 55 0.12 8.64 7.18
N LEU A 56 -0.72 7.67 6.85
CA LEU A 56 -1.38 7.50 5.56
C LEU A 56 -2.88 7.30 5.79
N LEU A 57 -3.72 8.14 5.16
CA LEU A 57 -5.19 8.06 5.24
C LEU A 57 -5.72 8.01 6.69
N GLY A 58 -5.10 8.78 7.59
CA GLY A 58 -5.53 8.89 8.99
C GLY A 58 -5.00 7.79 9.92
N LYS A 59 -4.24 6.81 9.43
CA LYS A 59 -3.63 5.76 10.26
C LYS A 59 -2.11 5.65 10.06
N PRO A 60 -1.36 4.97 10.95
CA PRO A 60 0.07 4.77 10.76
C PRO A 60 0.39 4.27 9.35
N ALA A 61 1.38 4.88 8.69
CA ALA A 61 1.74 4.51 7.32
C ALA A 61 2.32 3.09 7.25
N PRO A 62 2.12 2.36 6.13
CA PRO A 62 2.69 1.03 5.97
C PRO A 62 4.22 1.09 6.04
N ARG A 63 4.82 0.05 6.64
CA ARG A 63 6.28 -0.06 6.72
C ARG A 63 6.88 -0.09 5.32
N PHE A 64 8.02 0.58 5.16
CA PHE A 64 8.79 0.57 3.92
C PHE A 64 10.23 0.20 4.21
N ILE A 65 10.90 -0.33 3.19
CA ILE A 65 12.32 -0.64 3.21
C ILE A 65 13.05 0.41 2.38
N ARG A 66 14.02 1.07 3.02
CA ARG A 66 14.93 1.99 2.32
C ARG A 66 16.13 1.21 1.78
N ARG A 67 16.26 1.17 0.45
CA ARG A 67 17.42 0.61 -0.25
C ARG A 67 18.17 1.75 -0.95
N GLY A 68 19.03 2.44 -0.20
CA GLY A 68 19.70 3.65 -0.66
C GLY A 68 18.71 4.77 -0.99
N ARG A 69 18.59 5.09 -2.28
CA ARG A 69 17.61 6.08 -2.81
C ARG A 69 16.25 5.45 -3.15
N ALA A 70 16.18 4.12 -3.27
CA ALA A 70 14.95 3.43 -3.61
C ALA A 70 14.10 3.13 -2.37
N ILE A 71 12.78 3.26 -2.53
CA ILE A 71 11.80 2.85 -1.53
C ILE A 71 11.10 1.60 -2.03
N ARG A 72 11.05 0.59 -1.16
CA ARG A 72 10.37 -0.69 -1.40
C ARG A 72 9.34 -0.94 -0.31
N TYR A 73 8.34 -1.74 -0.63
CA TYR A 73 7.37 -2.23 0.32
C TYR A 73 7.33 -3.74 0.22
N ARG A 74 7.37 -4.45 1.36
CA ARG A 74 7.08 -5.88 1.34
C ARG A 74 5.60 -6.06 1.06
N LEU A 75 5.25 -7.05 0.26
CA LEU A 75 3.85 -7.39 0.00
C LEU A 75 3.13 -7.69 1.32
N LYS A 76 3.79 -8.40 2.25
CA LYS A 76 3.24 -8.67 3.60
C LYS A 76 2.83 -7.38 4.33
N ASP A 77 3.75 -6.43 4.45
CA ASP A 77 3.48 -5.18 5.19
C ASP A 77 2.34 -4.36 4.56
N VAL A 78 2.21 -4.42 3.23
CA VAL A 78 1.10 -3.78 2.51
C VAL A 78 -0.23 -4.50 2.76
N LEU A 79 -0.24 -5.84 2.70
CA LEU A 79 -1.44 -6.64 2.93
C LEU A 79 -1.92 -6.52 4.38
N ASP A 80 -1.01 -6.59 5.35
CA ASP A 80 -1.32 -6.40 6.77
C ASP A 80 -1.94 -5.01 6.99
N TRP A 81 -1.32 -3.96 6.44
CA TRP A 81 -1.84 -2.60 6.54
C TRP A 81 -3.23 -2.46 5.90
N LEU A 82 -3.50 -3.15 4.79
CA LEU A 82 -4.84 -3.16 4.17
C LEU A 82 -5.85 -3.90 5.05
N ALA A 83 -5.45 -5.01 5.67
CA ALA A 83 -6.30 -5.81 6.55
C ALA A 83 -6.65 -5.09 7.87
N GLU A 84 -5.77 -4.20 8.35
CA GLU A 84 -6.03 -3.32 9.50
C GLU A 84 -7.09 -2.24 9.22
N GLY A 85 -7.67 -2.16 8.02
CA GLY A 85 -8.75 -1.22 7.73
C GLY A 85 -10.03 -1.58 8.49
N GLU A 86 -10.66 -0.60 9.14
CA GLU A 86 -12.01 -0.78 9.67
C GLU A 86 -13.00 -0.94 8.51
N GLY A 87 -13.80 -2.01 8.57
CA GLY A 87 -14.93 -2.20 7.69
C GLY A 87 -16.17 -1.56 8.30
N TYR A 88 -16.88 -0.73 7.53
CA TYR A 88 -18.17 -0.18 7.91
C TYR A 88 -19.22 -0.65 6.91
N ALA A 89 -20.43 -0.95 7.39
CA ALA A 89 -21.56 -1.32 6.54
C ALA A 89 -22.15 -0.11 5.79
N SER A 90 -21.87 1.12 6.25
CA SER A 90 -22.31 2.35 5.59
C SER A 90 -21.40 3.55 5.90
N THR A 91 -21.52 4.61 5.08
CA THR A 91 -20.87 5.90 5.34
C THR A 91 -21.41 6.59 6.60
N ALA A 92 -22.68 6.34 6.96
CA ALA A 92 -23.29 6.88 8.17
C ALA A 92 -22.62 6.30 9.43
N GLU A 93 -22.41 4.97 9.45
CA GLU A 93 -21.69 4.28 10.52
C GLU A 93 -20.26 4.80 10.66
N ALA A 94 -19.54 4.94 9.54
CA ALA A 94 -18.18 5.49 9.54
C ALA A 94 -18.12 6.93 10.11
N ALA A 95 -19.09 7.77 9.77
CA ALA A 95 -19.16 9.15 10.27
C ALA A 95 -19.43 9.21 11.79
N VAL A 96 -20.22 8.28 12.32
CA VAL A 96 -20.47 8.17 13.77
C VAL A 96 -19.21 7.68 14.49
N ALA A 97 -18.53 6.65 13.96
CA ALA A 97 -17.27 6.14 14.52
C ALA A 97 -16.18 7.22 14.58
N GLY A 98 -16.00 7.99 13.51
CA GLY A 98 -15.02 9.08 13.46
C GLY A 98 -15.29 10.22 14.45
N ARG A 99 -16.56 10.50 14.77
CA ARG A 99 -16.95 11.51 15.78
C ARG A 99 -16.71 11.04 17.21
N ALA A 100 -16.80 9.73 17.47
CA ALA A 100 -16.56 9.16 18.79
C ALA A 100 -15.06 9.04 19.15
N ALA A 101 -14.18 9.05 18.13
CA ALA A 101 -12.73 8.96 18.28
C ALA A 101 -12.01 10.33 18.28
N SER A 102 -12.75 11.43 18.13
CA SER A 102 -12.24 12.82 18.10
C SER A 102 -12.46 13.52 19.45
#